data_AF-A0A938RYE5-F1
#
_entry.id   AF-A0A938RYE5-F1
#
_cell.length_a   1.000
_cell.length_b   1.000
_cell.length_c   1.000
_cell.angle_alpha   90.00
_cell.angle_beta   90.00
_cell.angle_gamma   90.00
#
_symmetry.space_group_name_H-M   'P 1'
#
loop_
_entity.id
_entity.type
_entity.pdbx_description
1 polymer ?
#
loop_
_entity_poly.entity_id
_entity_poly.type
_entity_poly.pdbx_seq_one_letter_code
_entity_poly.pdbx_strand_id
1 'polypeptide(L)'
;METALLAEAPKLERSLSLLAALAGVAPLLGLLGTVSGMIATFDTISAAGTGNPRLLSGGLSEALITTQSGLMVAIPLLLVHAWLRRWVERREVMIEHQAVQAFGLGEQDEGTSV
;
A
#
# COMPACT_ATOMS: atom_id res chain seq x y z
N MET A 1 25.24 16.52 4.83
CA MET A 1 24.90 15.42 3.90
C MET A 1 23.96 14.43 4.59
N GLU A 2 24.33 13.94 5.77
CA GLU A 2 23.41 13.23 6.68
C GLU A 2 22.12 14.02 6.92
N THR A 3 22.19 15.34 7.10
CA THR A 3 21.02 16.22 7.24
C THR A 3 20.13 16.36 6.01
N ALA A 4 20.66 16.14 4.79
CA ALA A 4 19.87 16.18 3.56
C ALA A 4 19.18 14.82 3.30
N LEU A 5 19.90 13.71 3.55
CA LEU A 5 19.36 12.36 3.55
C LEU A 5 18.27 12.17 4.62
N LEU A 6 18.54 12.63 5.85
CA LEU A 6 17.59 12.61 6.96
C LEU A 6 16.37 13.51 6.73
N ALA A 7 16.44 14.49 5.82
CA ALA A 7 15.31 15.35 5.48
C ALA A 7 14.42 14.78 4.37
N GLU A 8 14.98 13.94 3.49
CA GLU A 8 14.31 13.45 2.27
C GLU A 8 13.79 12.00 2.42
N ALA A 9 14.53 11.13 3.12
CA ALA A 9 14.11 9.77 3.48
C ALA A 9 12.74 9.71 4.21
N PRO A 10 12.47 10.51 5.27
CA PRO A 10 11.20 10.40 5.99
C PRO A 10 9.98 10.82 5.15
N LYS A 11 10.16 11.67 4.13
CA LYS A 11 9.06 12.06 3.23
C LYS A 11 8.68 10.92 2.29
N LEU A 12 9.67 10.23 1.73
CA LEU A 12 9.45 9.05 0.89
C LEU A 12 8.86 7.89 1.71
N GLU A 13 9.43 7.60 2.89
CA GLU A 13 8.90 6.58 3.79
C GLU A 13 7.46 6.87 4.23
N ARG A 14 7.12 8.14 4.53
CA ARG A 14 5.75 8.52 4.88
C ARG A 14 4.77 8.27 3.73
N SER A 15 5.16 8.58 2.50
CA SER A 15 4.33 8.34 1.32
C SER A 15 4.12 6.85 1.03
N LEU A 16 5.16 6.04 1.20
CA LEU A 16 5.11 4.58 1.09
C LEU A 16 4.21 3.98 2.18
N SER A 17 4.39 4.41 3.43
CA SER A 17 3.60 3.95 4.58
C SER A 17 2.11 4.28 4.42
N LEU A 18 1.79 5.47 3.90
CA LEU A 18 0.42 5.84 3.54
C LEU A 18 -0.15 4.91 2.46
N LEU A 19 0.63 4.59 1.41
CA LEU A 19 0.21 3.67 0.36
C LEU A 19 -0.10 2.28 0.92
N ALA A 20 0.75 1.76 1.82
CA ALA A 20 0.54 0.49 2.49
C ALA A 20 -0.72 0.50 3.36
N ALA A 21 -0.95 1.59 4.11
CA ALA A 21 -2.15 1.74 4.91
C ALA A 21 -3.42 1.75 4.05
N LEU A 22 -3.43 2.51 2.95
CA LEU A 22 -4.56 2.53 2.00
C LEU A 22 -4.80 1.16 1.37
N ALA A 23 -3.72 0.44 1.02
CA ALA A 23 -3.79 -0.91 0.48
C ALA A 23 -4.39 -1.91 1.49
N GLY A 24 -4.10 -1.74 2.78
CA GLY A 24 -4.67 -2.54 3.87
C GLY A 24 -6.11 -2.18 4.21
N VAL A 25 -6.50 -0.91 4.05
CA VAL A 25 -7.87 -0.43 4.32
C VAL A 25 -8.84 -0.80 3.20
N ALA A 26 -8.40 -0.86 1.94
CA ALA A 26 -9.28 -1.16 0.80
C ALA A 26 -10.05 -2.50 0.91
N PRO A 27 -9.45 -3.64 1.32
CA PRO A 27 -10.19 -4.88 1.57
C PRO A 27 -11.18 -4.76 2.74
N LEU A 28 -10.81 -4.02 3.79
CA LEU A 28 -11.66 -3.81 4.96
C LEU A 28 -12.91 -2.99 4.59
N LEU A 29 -12.78 -2.02 3.69
CA LEU A 29 -13.92 -1.28 3.14
C LEU A 29 -14.83 -2.18 2.28
N GLY A 30 -14.26 -3.10 1.49
CA GLY A 30 -15.03 -4.12 0.76
C GLY A 30 -15.82 -5.03 1.71
N LEU A 31 -15.19 -5.48 2.79
CA LEU A 31 -15.87 -6.26 3.82
C LEU A 31 -16.99 -5.44 4.49
N LEU A 32 -16.76 -4.18 4.83
CA LEU A 32 -17.78 -3.29 5.41
C LEU A 32 -19.02 -3.21 4.51
N GLY A 33 -18.83 -3.01 3.20
CA GLY A 33 -19.94 -2.93 2.27
C GLY A 33 -20.70 -4.25 2.13
N THR A 34 -20.06 -5.42 2.31
CA THR A 34 -20.80 -6.69 2.39
C THR A 34 -21.75 -6.74 3.57
N VAL A 35 -21.33 -6.23 4.73
CA VAL A 35 -22.15 -6.19 5.94
C VAL A 35 -23.33 -5.25 5.72
N SER A 36 -23.08 -4.05 5.16
CA SER A 36 -24.14 -3.10 4.82
C SER A 36 -25.15 -3.67 3.80
N GLY A 37 -24.69 -4.35 2.75
CA GLY A 37 -25.56 -4.97 1.74
C GLY A 37 -26.40 -6.11 2.32
N MET A 38 -25.81 -6.94 3.19
CA MET A 38 -26.56 -7.99 3.88
C MET A 38 -27.59 -7.42 4.86
N ILE A 39 -27.32 -6.31 5.53
CA ILE A 39 -28.31 -5.61 6.39
C ILE A 39 -29.51 -5.14 5.54
N ALA A 40 -29.26 -4.49 4.40
CA ALA A 40 -30.33 -4.05 3.49
C ALA A 40 -31.15 -5.23 2.93
N THR A 41 -30.48 -6.36 2.67
CA THR A 41 -31.12 -7.61 2.23
C THR A 41 -32.03 -8.17 3.32
N PHE A 42 -31.58 -8.16 4.59
CA PHE A 42 -32.43 -8.61 5.71
C PHE A 42 -33.64 -7.70 5.94
N ASP A 43 -33.48 -6.39 5.77
CA ASP A 43 -34.58 -5.43 5.91
C ASP A 43 -35.65 -5.65 4.83
N THR A 44 -35.23 -5.84 3.58
CA THR A 44 -36.13 -6.16 2.47
C THR A 44 -36.83 -7.51 2.63
N ILE A 45 -36.15 -8.54 3.14
CA ILE A 45 -36.77 -9.84 3.46
C ILE A 45 -37.78 -9.70 4.59
N SER A 46 -37.48 -8.90 5.62
CA SER A 46 -38.37 -8.67 6.76
C SER A 46 -39.64 -7.95 6.33
N ALA A 47 -39.54 -7.01 5.39
CA ALA A 47 -40.68 -6.25 4.86
C ALA A 47 -41.50 -7.04 3.82
N ALA A 48 -40.85 -7.80 2.92
CA ALA A 48 -41.51 -8.50 1.81
C ALA A 48 -41.91 -9.96 2.14
N GLY A 49 -41.45 -10.50 3.26
CA GLY A 49 -41.61 -11.90 3.63
C GLY A 49 -40.58 -12.82 2.95
N THR A 50 -40.40 -14.03 3.49
CA THR A 50 -39.36 -15.00 3.06
C THR A 50 -39.64 -15.70 1.72
N GLY A 51 -40.67 -15.27 0.98
CA GLY A 51 -41.22 -16.02 -0.15
C GLY A 51 -40.47 -15.89 -1.48
N ASN A 52 -39.57 -14.91 -1.66
CA ASN A 52 -38.89 -14.69 -2.93
C ASN A 52 -37.38 -14.99 -2.87
N PRO A 53 -36.93 -16.19 -3.30
CA PRO A 53 -35.52 -16.56 -3.30
C PRO A 53 -34.62 -15.69 -4.20
N ARG A 54 -35.20 -14.90 -5.13
CA ARG A 54 -34.42 -13.96 -5.95
C ARG A 54 -33.91 -12.75 -5.16
N LEU A 55 -34.64 -12.32 -4.12
CA LEU A 55 -34.20 -11.20 -3.27
C LEU A 55 -33.00 -11.63 -2.42
N LEU A 56 -33.08 -12.84 -1.85
CA LEU A 56 -31.98 -13.48 -1.12
C LEU A 56 -30.72 -13.64 -2.00
N SER A 57 -30.86 -14.18 -3.21
CA SER A 57 -29.72 -14.39 -4.10
C SER A 57 -29.13 -13.09 -4.63
N GLY A 58 -29.95 -12.05 -4.82
CA GLY A 58 -29.50 -10.70 -5.20
C GLY A 58 -28.60 -10.07 -4.15
N GLY A 59 -29.03 -10.05 -2.89
CA GLY A 59 -28.26 -9.50 -1.77
C GLY A 59 -26.92 -10.20 -1.53
N LEU A 60 -26.91 -11.53 -1.67
CA LEU A 60 -25.67 -12.31 -1.60
C LEU A 60 -24.72 -11.98 -2.75
N SER A 61 -25.24 -11.86 -3.98
CA SER A 61 -24.42 -11.50 -5.14
C SER A 61 -23.81 -10.11 -4.99
N GLU A 62 -24.57 -9.14 -4.47
CA GLU A 62 -24.09 -7.78 -4.25
C GLU A 62 -22.99 -7.72 -3.18
N ALA A 63 -23.13 -8.49 -2.10
CA ALA A 63 -22.09 -8.65 -1.09
C ALA A 63 -20.79 -9.22 -1.70
N LEU A 64 -20.89 -10.22 -2.58
CA LEU A 64 -19.72 -10.81 -3.24
C LEU A 64 -19.03 -9.81 -4.19
N ILE A 65 -19.80 -9.03 -4.96
CA ILE A 65 -19.26 -8.00 -5.87
C ILE A 65 -18.49 -6.94 -5.08
N THR A 66 -19.01 -6.53 -3.93
CA THR A 66 -18.34 -5.54 -3.08
C THR A 66 -17.01 -6.06 -2.54
N THR A 67 -16.94 -7.31 -2.09
CA THR A 67 -15.66 -7.95 -1.69
C THR A 67 -14.67 -7.99 -2.85
N GLN A 68 -15.14 -8.42 -4.03
CA GLN A 68 -14.33 -8.48 -5.24
C GLN A 68 -13.77 -7.09 -5.58
N SER A 69 -14.58 -6.04 -5.49
CA SER A 69 -14.15 -4.67 -5.78
C SER A 69 -13.07 -4.16 -4.83
N GLY A 70 -13.18 -4.45 -3.53
CA GLY A 70 -12.17 -4.09 -2.53
C GLY A 70 -10.84 -4.78 -2.78
N LEU A 71 -10.87 -6.05 -3.18
CA LEU A 71 -9.67 -6.81 -3.57
C LEU A 71 -9.07 -6.32 -4.89
N MET A 72 -9.91 -5.98 -5.86
CA MET A 72 -9.49 -5.47 -7.16
C MET A 72 -8.72 -4.14 -7.04
N VAL A 73 -9.00 -3.33 -6.02
CA VAL A 73 -8.23 -2.12 -5.70
C VAL A 73 -7.00 -2.42 -4.84
N ALA A 74 -7.11 -3.33 -3.86
CA ALA A 74 -6.02 -3.64 -2.94
C ALA A 74 -4.82 -4.31 -3.62
N ILE A 75 -5.05 -5.25 -4.54
CA ILE A 75 -3.99 -6.02 -5.21
C ILE A 75 -3.04 -5.10 -6.00
N PRO A 76 -3.53 -4.22 -6.91
CA PRO A 76 -2.66 -3.27 -7.60
C PRO A 76 -1.91 -2.35 -6.65
N LEU A 77 -2.57 -1.87 -5.59
CA LEU A 77 -1.94 -0.97 -4.61
C LEU A 77 -0.76 -1.64 -3.90
N LEU A 78 -0.92 -2.91 -3.48
CA LEU A 78 0.14 -3.69 -2.85
C LEU A 78 1.31 -3.95 -3.80
N LEU A 79 1.04 -4.26 -5.06
CA LEU A 79 2.09 -4.48 -6.07
C LEU A 79 2.89 -3.20 -6.34
N VAL A 80 2.21 -2.07 -6.49
CA VAL A 80 2.83 -0.75 -6.68
C VAL A 80 3.64 -0.36 -5.45
N HIS A 81 3.11 -0.57 -4.25
CA HIS A 81 3.83 -0.31 -3.00
C HIS A 81 5.12 -1.13 -2.91
N ALA A 82 5.06 -2.44 -3.20
CA ALA A 82 6.24 -3.31 -3.19
C ALA A 82 7.29 -2.90 -4.23
N TRP A 83 6.85 -2.48 -5.42
CA TRP A 83 7.75 -2.01 -6.47
C TRP A 83 8.42 -0.67 -6.11
N LEU A 84 7.65 0.32 -5.60
CA LEU A 84 8.19 1.61 -5.18
C LEU A 84 9.15 1.44 -4.00
N ARG A 85 8.80 0.64 -2.99
CA ARG A 85 9.65 0.39 -1.82
C ARG A 85 11.02 -0.11 -2.23
N ARG A 86 11.06 -1.10 -3.14
CA ARG A 86 12.31 -1.64 -3.66
C ARG A 86 13.08 -0.64 -4.54
N TRP A 87 12.39 0.30 -5.17
CA TRP A 87 13.03 1.39 -5.91
C TRP A 87 13.67 2.42 -4.99
N VAL A 88 13.02 2.75 -3.87
CA VAL A 88 13.56 3.66 -2.84
C VAL A 88 14.79 3.06 -2.16
N GLU A 89 14.71 1.79 -1.72
CA GLU A 89 15.86 1.07 -1.11
C GLU A 89 17.09 1.08 -2.03
N ARG A 90 16.90 0.88 -3.36
CA ARG A 90 18.00 0.96 -4.33
C ARG A 90 18.61 2.36 -4.43
N ARG A 91 17.82 3.41 -4.25
CA ARG A 91 18.33 4.78 -4.31
C ARG A 91 19.15 5.14 -3.09
N GLU A 92 18.75 4.68 -1.90
CA GLU A 92 19.51 4.88 -0.67
C GLU A 92 20.90 4.23 -0.78
N VAL A 93 20.97 2.97 -1.21
CA VAL A 93 22.23 2.25 -1.43
C VAL A 93 23.14 2.96 -2.44
N MET A 94 22.57 3.53 -3.49
CA MET A 94 23.34 4.24 -4.52
C MET A 94 23.91 5.57 -3.99
N ILE A 95 23.17 6.28 -3.14
CA ILE A 95 23.66 7.52 -2.50
C ILE A 95 24.77 7.19 -1.50
N GLU A 96 24.63 6.11 -0.72
CA GLU A 96 25.66 5.64 0.20
C GLU A 96 26.96 5.30 -0.54
N HIS A 97 26.88 4.54 -1.63
CA HIS A 97 28.04 4.19 -2.45
C HIS A 97 28.74 5.42 -3.08
N GLN A 98 27.98 6.42 -3.54
CA GLN A 98 28.56 7.66 -4.08
C GLN A 98 29.23 8.51 -3.00
N ALA A 99 28.66 8.56 -1.79
CA ALA A 99 29.27 9.27 -0.66
C ALA A 99 30.62 8.63 -0.27
N VAL A 100 30.68 7.30 -0.24
CA VAL A 100 31.90 6.55 0.09
C VAL A 100 32.99 6.73 -0.98
N GLN A 101 32.65 6.74 -2.27
CA GLN A 101 33.63 6.99 -3.35
C GLN A 101 34.13 8.44 -3.38
N ALA A 102 33.26 9.41 -3.13
CA ALA A 102 33.65 10.82 -3.10
C ALA A 102 34.57 11.15 -1.91
N PHE A 103 34.42 10.45 -0.77
CA PHE A 103 35.26 10.63 0.42
C PHE A 103 36.45 9.63 0.52
N GLY A 104 36.47 8.58 -0.30
CA GLY A 104 37.50 7.53 -0.30
C GLY A 104 38.74 7.79 -1.16
N LEU A 105 38.96 9.00 -1.67
CA LEU A 105 40.15 9.37 -2.45
C LEU A 105 40.70 10.75 -2.05
N GLY A 106 41.14 10.88 -0.80
CA GLY A 106 41.90 12.04 -0.31
C GLY A 106 43.11 11.72 0.57
N GLU A 107 43.37 10.45 0.91
CA GLU A 107 44.52 10.06 1.77
C GLU A 107 45.48 9.07 1.08
N GLN A 108 45.84 9.35 -0.17
CA GLN A 108 47.05 8.78 -0.73
C GLN A 108 47.59 9.67 -1.86
N ASP A 109 48.18 10.80 -1.48
CA ASP A 109 49.47 11.15 -2.07
C ASP A 109 50.35 11.95 -1.09
N GLU A 110 51.59 11.51 -0.98
CA GLU A 110 52.76 12.16 -0.37
C GLU A 110 52.84 12.32 1.15
N GLY A 111 52.97 11.18 1.82
CA GLY A 111 53.94 11.05 2.92
C GLY A 111 54.95 9.96 2.59
N THR A 112 55.98 10.27 1.78
CA THR A 112 57.38 9.77 1.84
C THR A 112 58.08 10.04 0.50
N SER A 113 58.78 11.17 0.40
CA SER A 113 60.06 11.25 -0.32
C SER A 113 60.84 12.45 0.20
N VAL A 114 61.98 12.12 0.82
CA VAL A 114 63.05 12.93 1.42
C VAL A 114 62.91 13.26 2.90
#